data_AF-A0A8B7T3U0-F1
#
_entry.id   AF-A0A8B7T3U0-F1
#
_cell.length_a   1.000
_cell.length_b   1.000
_cell.length_c   1.000
_cell.angle_alpha   90.00
_cell.angle_beta   90.00
_cell.angle_gamma   90.00
#
_symmetry.space_group_name_H-M   'P 1'
#
loop_
_entity.id
_entity.type
_entity.pdbx_description
1 polymer ?
#
loop_
_entity_poly.entity_id
_entity_poly.type
_entity_poly.pdbx_seq_one_letter_code
_entity_poly.pdbx_strand_id
1 'polypeptide(L)'
;MVIPAQRMTGLCWDFEMAGLRFNCTINGPSLQWVLRLRQVSGPLAKKPQPIMRIAVGGLLFPVSSLRLPLVPALDACLRQDNWLDQQAQTSVSARTSLRSCAIESQRGIFFPPGTHAEFSLQDIPQPHAEPWAFSLELEIQLAAGSGHLLALGTPENPSWLSLHLQNQKVVLSSGSGPGLDLSLVLGLPLQLKLAVSSVVLSQGPKKEILALPSVGLGSLLNLWVHPQGRLFLGALPGETSSASFCLDSLLAQDQRLDMDRALSRSQDVWTHSCPQSSGNGTDTTH
;
A
#
# COMPACT_ATOMS: atom_id res chain seq x y z
N MET A 1 -39.62 37.58 14.00
CA MET A 1 -39.26 36.36 13.24
C MET A 1 -37.84 36.01 13.64
N VAL A 2 -37.70 34.96 14.43
CA VAL A 2 -36.49 34.65 15.21
C VAL A 2 -35.56 33.79 14.35
N ILE A 3 -34.31 34.24 14.18
CA ILE A 3 -33.22 33.52 13.54
C ILE A 3 -32.79 32.39 14.49
N PRO A 4 -32.76 31.10 14.08
CA PRO A 4 -32.22 30.07 14.94
C PRO A 4 -30.69 30.12 14.91
N ALA A 5 -30.11 30.39 16.07
CA ALA A 5 -28.68 30.30 16.33
C ALA A 5 -28.24 28.82 16.33
N GLN A 6 -27.33 28.44 15.43
CA GLN A 6 -26.63 27.16 15.52
C GLN A 6 -25.44 27.30 16.46
N ARG A 7 -25.50 26.56 17.57
CA ARG A 7 -24.41 26.37 18.53
C ARG A 7 -23.47 25.28 18.02
N MET A 8 -22.20 25.61 18.00
CA MET A 8 -21.08 24.80 17.55
C MET A 8 -20.54 23.97 18.72
N THR A 9 -20.45 22.65 18.56
CA THR A 9 -19.56 21.79 19.36
C THR A 9 -19.01 20.71 18.44
N GLY A 10 -17.71 20.81 18.13
CA GLY A 10 -16.99 19.85 17.27
C GLY A 10 -16.49 20.50 15.98
N LEU A 11 -15.20 20.81 15.93
CA LEU A 11 -14.50 21.45 14.81
C LEU A 11 -14.36 20.46 13.63
N CYS A 12 -15.20 20.61 12.60
CA CYS A 12 -14.87 20.33 11.20
C CYS A 12 -15.77 21.23 10.34
N TRP A 13 -15.17 22.12 9.55
CA TRP A 13 -15.89 23.14 8.79
C TRP A 13 -16.41 22.65 7.44
N ASP A 14 -17.52 23.28 7.04
CA ASP A 14 -18.16 23.25 5.72
C ASP A 14 -17.21 23.75 4.62
N PHE A 15 -17.31 23.16 3.43
CA PHE A 15 -16.56 23.61 2.25
C PHE A 15 -17.27 24.78 1.57
N GLU A 16 -16.85 26.00 1.90
CA GLU A 16 -16.92 27.14 0.99
C GLU A 16 -15.51 27.54 0.57
N MET A 17 -15.33 27.85 -0.72
CA MET A 17 -14.04 28.00 -1.36
C MET A 17 -13.22 29.18 -0.80
N ALA A 18 -12.01 28.90 -0.30
CA ALA A 18 -10.75 29.58 -0.67
C ALA A 18 -9.61 29.13 0.26
N GLY A 19 -8.61 28.47 -0.32
CA GLY A 19 -7.24 28.28 0.16
C GLY A 19 -7.00 28.14 1.67
N LEU A 20 -6.91 26.90 2.17
CA LEU A 20 -6.13 26.58 3.38
C LEU A 20 -5.53 25.17 3.29
N ARG A 21 -4.28 25.06 3.76
CA ARG A 21 -3.58 23.80 4.03
C ARG A 21 -4.31 23.07 5.16
N PHE A 22 -4.53 21.77 5.03
CA PHE A 22 -5.09 20.95 6.11
C PHE A 22 -4.00 20.09 6.75
N ASN A 23 -3.84 20.24 8.05
CA ASN A 23 -3.18 19.27 8.91
C ASN A 23 -4.20 18.93 10.00
N CYS A 24 -4.87 17.79 9.88
CA CYS A 24 -5.81 17.31 10.90
C CYS A 24 -5.18 16.16 11.65
N THR A 25 -4.88 16.37 12.93
CA THR A 25 -4.56 15.32 13.89
C THR A 25 -5.65 15.33 14.96
N ILE A 26 -6.36 14.22 15.15
CA ILE A 26 -7.33 14.11 16.25
C ILE A 26 -7.26 12.72 16.87
N ASN A 27 -7.01 12.69 18.18
CA ASN A 27 -7.09 11.52 19.05
C ASN A 27 -8.49 11.44 19.67
N GLY A 28 -9.10 10.26 19.64
CA GLY A 28 -10.32 9.96 20.39
C GLY A 28 -11.00 8.65 19.94
N PRO A 29 -11.39 7.75 20.86
CA PRO A 29 -12.05 6.50 20.51
C PRO A 29 -13.54 6.78 20.24
N SER A 30 -14.07 6.28 19.12
CA SER A 30 -15.51 6.25 18.77
C SER A 30 -16.18 7.55 18.25
N LEU A 31 -15.90 7.93 17.00
CA LEU A 31 -16.82 8.78 16.22
C LEU A 31 -17.21 8.10 14.90
N GLN A 32 -18.52 7.93 14.69
CA GLN A 32 -19.13 7.44 13.45
C GLN A 32 -19.21 8.61 12.46
N TRP A 33 -18.38 8.57 11.43
CA TRP A 33 -18.39 9.59 10.37
C TRP A 33 -19.53 9.31 9.38
N VAL A 34 -20.34 10.32 9.08
CA VAL A 34 -21.35 10.28 8.02
C VAL A 34 -20.97 11.30 6.95
N LEU A 35 -20.45 10.83 5.81
CA LEU A 35 -20.26 11.67 4.63
C LEU A 35 -21.64 12.05 4.07
N ARG A 36 -22.00 13.34 4.09
CA ARG A 36 -23.28 13.83 3.55
C ARG A 36 -23.04 14.69 2.32
N LEU A 37 -23.43 14.20 1.14
CA LEU A 37 -23.59 15.02 -0.06
C LEU A 37 -24.88 15.83 0.08
N ARG A 38 -24.78 17.13 0.38
CA ARG A 38 -25.95 18.01 0.60
C ARG A 38 -26.49 18.66 -0.67
N GLN A 39 -25.67 18.80 -1.72
CA GLN A 39 -26.08 19.50 -2.93
C GLN A 39 -25.29 19.03 -4.15
N VAL A 40 -26.00 18.74 -5.25
CA VAL A 40 -25.39 18.51 -6.57
C VAL A 40 -26.18 19.35 -7.57
N SER A 41 -25.49 20.28 -8.23
CA SER A 41 -26.09 21.16 -9.25
C SER A 41 -25.42 20.94 -10.60
N GLY A 42 -26.20 20.75 -11.65
CA GLY A 42 -25.75 20.66 -13.03
C GLY A 42 -26.75 21.32 -13.98
N PRO A 43 -26.31 21.77 -15.17
CA PRO A 43 -27.20 22.42 -16.13
C PRO A 43 -28.28 21.43 -16.60
N LEU A 44 -29.53 21.74 -16.27
CA LEU A 44 -30.74 20.98 -16.67
C LEU A 44 -31.09 21.19 -18.15
N ALA A 45 -30.45 22.15 -18.82
CA ALA A 45 -30.74 22.46 -20.21
C ALA A 45 -30.12 21.41 -21.15
N LYS A 46 -30.98 20.69 -21.89
CA LYS A 46 -30.70 19.76 -23.01
C LYS A 46 -30.77 18.24 -22.75
N LYS A 47 -31.30 17.74 -21.63
CA LYS A 47 -31.57 16.29 -21.47
C LYS A 47 -33.02 16.00 -21.07
N PRO A 48 -33.75 15.13 -21.80
CA PRO A 48 -35.16 14.82 -21.52
C PRO A 48 -35.37 14.08 -20.19
N GLN A 49 -34.32 13.47 -19.63
CA GLN A 49 -34.29 12.94 -18.27
C GLN A 49 -32.94 13.32 -17.62
N PRO A 50 -32.94 14.02 -16.47
CA PRO A 50 -31.72 14.29 -15.72
C PRO A 50 -31.20 12.99 -15.10
N ILE A 51 -29.95 12.64 -15.39
CA ILE A 51 -29.29 11.46 -14.81
C ILE A 51 -28.23 11.97 -13.83
N MET A 52 -28.36 11.58 -12.56
CA MET A 52 -27.31 11.72 -11.56
C MET A 52 -26.44 10.47 -11.57
N ARG A 53 -25.12 10.65 -11.48
CA ARG A 53 -24.16 9.55 -11.31
C ARG A 53 -23.36 9.80 -10.05
N ILE A 54 -23.34 8.81 -9.17
CA ILE A 54 -22.55 8.81 -7.94
C ILE A 54 -21.52 7.70 -8.08
N ALA A 55 -20.26 8.01 -7.82
CA ALA A 55 -19.19 7.02 -7.70
C ALA A 55 -18.66 7.02 -6.27
N VAL A 56 -18.35 5.82 -5.80
CA VAL A 56 -17.83 5.56 -4.47
C VAL A 56 -16.51 4.82 -4.63
N GLY A 57 -15.48 5.23 -3.89
CA GLY A 57 -14.14 4.63 -3.99
C GLY A 57 -13.44 4.88 -5.34
N GLY A 58 -13.88 5.88 -6.12
CA GLY A 58 -13.31 6.18 -7.42
C GLY A 58 -13.92 7.41 -8.08
N LEU A 59 -13.40 7.75 -9.26
CA LEU A 59 -13.81 8.93 -10.01
C LEU A 59 -14.52 8.54 -11.31
N LEU A 60 -15.50 9.35 -11.72
CA LEU A 60 -16.22 9.21 -13.00
C LEU A 60 -15.49 9.86 -14.19
N PHE A 61 -14.35 10.49 -13.92
CA PHE A 61 -13.57 11.26 -14.88
C PHE A 61 -12.07 11.15 -14.54
N PRO A 62 -11.16 11.47 -15.48
CA PRO A 62 -9.73 11.34 -15.27
C PRO A 62 -9.23 12.20 -14.10
N VAL A 63 -8.25 11.67 -13.35
CA VAL A 63 -7.60 12.39 -12.24
C VAL A 63 -7.01 13.72 -12.70
N SER A 64 -6.50 13.80 -13.94
CA SER A 64 -5.96 15.02 -14.55
C SER A 64 -6.98 16.15 -14.72
N SER A 65 -8.29 15.85 -14.64
CA SER A 65 -9.37 16.84 -14.70
C SER A 65 -9.74 17.40 -13.32
N LEU A 66 -9.13 16.91 -12.25
CA LEU A 66 -9.33 17.46 -10.91
C LEU A 66 -8.61 18.80 -10.77
N ARG A 67 -9.26 19.74 -10.08
CA ARG A 67 -8.65 21.04 -9.75
C ARG A 67 -7.41 20.91 -8.86
N LEU A 68 -7.40 19.89 -8.00
CA LEU A 68 -6.29 19.56 -7.11
C LEU A 68 -5.85 18.13 -7.43
N PRO A 69 -4.57 17.90 -7.74
CA PRO A 69 -4.04 16.56 -7.94
C PRO A 69 -4.23 15.72 -6.67
N LEU A 70 -4.79 14.51 -6.82
CA LEU A 70 -4.95 13.54 -5.74
C LEU A 70 -4.71 12.12 -6.25
N VAL A 71 -4.21 11.25 -5.39
CA VAL A 71 -4.16 9.80 -5.63
C VAL A 71 -5.52 9.24 -5.20
N PRO A 72 -6.35 8.71 -6.11
CA PRO A 72 -7.73 8.37 -5.79
C PRO A 72 -7.89 6.99 -5.12
N ALA A 73 -6.81 6.22 -5.01
CA ALA A 73 -6.83 4.94 -4.33
C ALA A 73 -7.25 5.13 -2.87
N LEU A 74 -8.13 4.25 -2.40
CA LEU A 74 -8.70 4.32 -1.07
C LEU A 74 -8.84 2.90 -0.52
N ASP A 75 -8.10 2.61 0.55
CA ASP A 75 -8.31 1.42 1.38
C ASP A 75 -9.26 1.80 2.52
N ALA A 76 -10.55 1.55 2.31
CA ALA A 76 -11.60 1.89 3.26
C ALA A 76 -12.80 0.94 3.15
N CYS A 77 -13.54 0.86 4.26
CA CYS A 77 -14.79 0.14 4.32
C CYS A 77 -15.98 1.10 4.39
N LEU A 78 -17.04 0.81 3.62
CA LEU A 78 -18.33 1.50 3.70
C LEU A 78 -19.39 0.51 4.20
N ARG A 79 -20.23 0.95 5.13
CA ARG A 79 -21.38 0.18 5.63
C ARG A 79 -22.56 1.12 5.84
N GLN A 80 -23.77 0.55 5.79
CA GLN A 80 -25.02 1.27 6.08
C GLN A 80 -25.17 2.54 5.22
N ASP A 81 -24.83 2.43 3.94
CA ASP A 81 -24.98 3.51 2.97
C ASP A 81 -26.46 3.78 2.68
N ASN A 82 -26.77 5.06 2.47
CA ASN A 82 -28.10 5.52 2.10
C ASN A 82 -27.95 6.52 0.94
N TRP A 83 -28.28 6.07 -0.28
CA TRP A 83 -28.09 6.83 -1.52
C TRP A 83 -29.40 7.30 -2.10
N LEU A 84 -29.77 8.55 -1.78
CA LEU A 84 -31.06 9.14 -2.19
C LEU A 84 -32.24 8.34 -1.60
N ASP A 85 -33.33 8.99 -1.22
CA ASP A 85 -34.47 8.25 -0.65
C ASP A 85 -34.92 7.14 -1.63
N GLN A 86 -35.33 5.97 -1.09
CA GLN A 86 -35.62 4.69 -1.80
C GLN A 86 -36.61 4.78 -2.99
N GLN A 87 -37.16 5.95 -3.28
CA GLN A 87 -38.07 6.22 -4.39
C GLN A 87 -37.34 6.42 -5.73
N ALA A 88 -36.01 6.58 -5.75
CA ALA A 88 -35.24 6.65 -6.99
C ALA A 88 -34.95 5.23 -7.53
N GLN A 89 -35.21 4.99 -8.81
CA GLN A 89 -34.75 3.76 -9.47
C GLN A 89 -33.22 3.76 -9.57
N THR A 90 -32.55 3.12 -8.62
CA THR A 90 -31.09 2.99 -8.60
C THR A 90 -30.65 1.78 -9.41
N SER A 91 -29.88 2.00 -10.47
CA SER A 91 -29.14 0.93 -11.13
C SER A 91 -27.71 0.90 -10.58
N VAL A 92 -27.38 -0.17 -9.85
CA VAL A 92 -26.03 -0.38 -9.32
C VAL A 92 -25.23 -1.19 -10.33
N SER A 93 -24.23 -0.55 -10.93
CA SER A 93 -23.18 -1.28 -11.65
C SER A 93 -22.00 -1.42 -10.70
N ALA A 94 -21.98 -2.52 -9.94
CA ALA A 94 -20.83 -2.88 -9.13
C ALA A 94 -19.76 -3.51 -10.03
N ARG A 95 -18.53 -3.02 -9.94
CA ARG A 95 -17.38 -3.83 -10.38
C ARG A 95 -17.28 -5.05 -9.46
N THR A 96 -16.81 -6.16 -10.00
CA THR A 96 -16.62 -7.46 -9.33
C THR A 96 -15.66 -7.45 -8.12
N SER A 97 -15.15 -6.29 -7.70
CA SER A 97 -14.13 -6.14 -6.66
C SER A 97 -14.64 -5.57 -5.32
N LEU A 98 -15.95 -5.39 -5.14
CA LEU A 98 -16.52 -5.06 -3.83
C LEU A 98 -16.44 -6.31 -2.94
N ARG A 99 -15.41 -6.39 -2.09
CA ARG A 99 -15.24 -7.44 -1.10
C ARG A 99 -15.69 -6.94 0.28
N SER A 100 -16.11 -7.87 1.13
CA SER A 100 -16.30 -7.59 2.55
C SER A 100 -14.96 -7.25 3.20
N CYS A 101 -14.94 -6.20 4.01
CA CYS A 101 -13.77 -5.80 4.77
C CYS A 101 -13.62 -6.68 6.02
N ALA A 102 -12.41 -6.78 6.56
CA ALA A 102 -12.22 -7.38 7.89
C ALA A 102 -12.98 -6.58 8.97
N ILE A 103 -13.56 -7.30 9.93
CA ILE A 103 -14.28 -6.72 11.07
C ILE A 103 -13.31 -5.94 11.97
N GLU A 104 -12.11 -6.48 12.16
CA GLU A 104 -11.06 -5.91 12.99
C GLU A 104 -9.78 -5.72 12.17
N SER A 105 -9.41 -4.45 11.97
CA SER A 105 -8.19 -4.08 11.28
C SER A 105 -7.31 -3.19 12.15
N GLN A 106 -6.00 -3.29 11.92
CA GLN A 106 -4.98 -2.41 12.44
C GLN A 106 -4.29 -1.68 11.30
N ARG A 107 -3.54 -0.63 11.61
CA ARG A 107 -2.74 0.09 10.61
C ARG A 107 -1.67 -0.85 10.04
N GLY A 108 -1.43 -0.78 8.74
CA GLY A 108 -0.34 -1.49 8.09
C GLY A 108 -0.57 -1.67 6.59
N ILE A 109 0.22 -2.54 5.97
CA ILE A 109 0.09 -2.93 4.57
C ILE A 109 0.03 -4.45 4.55
N PHE A 110 -1.10 -5.02 4.11
CA PHE A 110 -1.29 -6.46 4.11
C PHE A 110 -1.18 -7.04 2.72
N PHE A 111 -0.33 -8.07 2.62
CA PHE A 111 -0.16 -8.92 1.44
C PHE A 111 -0.80 -10.28 1.71
N PRO A 112 -1.99 -10.56 1.14
CA PRO A 112 -2.53 -11.91 1.08
C PRO A 112 -1.63 -12.85 0.24
N PRO A 113 -1.79 -14.19 0.37
CA PRO A 113 -1.07 -15.15 -0.45
C PRO A 113 -1.20 -14.87 -1.95
N GLY A 114 -0.09 -14.99 -2.68
CA GLY A 114 -0.03 -14.80 -4.14
C GLY A 114 -0.18 -13.35 -4.62
N THR A 115 -0.34 -12.38 -3.72
CA THR A 115 -0.41 -10.97 -4.09
C THR A 115 0.96 -10.33 -4.22
N HIS A 116 1.02 -9.27 -5.02
CA HIS A 116 2.27 -8.54 -5.29
C HIS A 116 2.04 -7.05 -5.46
N ALA A 117 3.12 -6.28 -5.29
CA ALA A 117 3.21 -4.88 -5.65
C ALA A 117 4.61 -4.55 -6.19
N GLU A 118 4.69 -3.54 -7.05
CA GLU A 118 5.90 -3.14 -7.73
C GLU A 118 6.12 -1.63 -7.60
N PHE A 119 7.35 -1.23 -7.31
CA PHE A 119 7.80 0.15 -7.40
C PHE A 119 8.87 0.28 -8.47
N SER A 120 8.83 1.36 -9.24
CA SER A 120 9.97 1.78 -10.06
C SER A 120 11.09 2.26 -9.14
N LEU A 121 12.31 1.78 -9.34
CA LEU A 121 13.47 2.25 -8.57
C LEU A 121 13.80 3.73 -8.85
N GLN A 122 13.28 4.30 -9.94
CA GLN A 122 13.42 5.72 -10.26
C GLN A 122 12.45 6.61 -9.46
N ASP A 123 11.35 6.05 -8.97
CA ASP A 123 10.29 6.78 -8.26
C ASP A 123 10.45 6.71 -6.72
N ILE A 124 11.42 5.94 -6.24
CA ILE A 124 11.79 5.85 -4.82
C ILE A 124 13.08 6.64 -4.55
N PRO A 125 13.42 6.91 -3.28
CA PRO A 125 14.66 7.61 -2.92
C PRO A 125 15.90 6.98 -3.55
N GLN A 126 16.78 7.83 -4.07
CA GLN A 126 17.98 7.37 -4.75
C GLN A 126 19.07 6.93 -3.76
N PRO A 127 19.98 6.03 -4.16
CA PRO A 127 21.13 5.63 -3.35
C PRO A 127 22.04 6.82 -3.04
N HIS A 128 22.75 6.74 -1.91
CA HIS A 128 23.89 7.62 -1.66
C HIS A 128 24.96 7.37 -2.74
N ALA A 129 25.66 8.42 -3.17
CA ALA A 129 26.65 8.31 -4.24
C ALA A 129 28.02 7.84 -3.73
N GLU A 130 28.52 8.39 -2.62
CA GLU A 130 29.87 8.11 -2.11
C GLU A 130 29.91 8.03 -0.56
N PRO A 131 30.21 6.85 0.03
CA PRO A 131 30.21 5.54 -0.64
C PRO A 131 28.80 5.17 -1.13
N TRP A 132 28.71 4.40 -2.21
CA TRP A 132 27.40 3.96 -2.70
C TRP A 132 26.70 3.11 -1.64
N ALA A 133 25.47 3.51 -1.28
CA ALA A 133 24.68 2.81 -0.28
C ALA A 133 23.18 3.00 -0.47
N PHE A 134 22.43 1.91 -0.36
CA PHE A 134 20.98 1.91 -0.36
C PHE A 134 20.42 1.10 0.81
N SER A 135 19.41 1.65 1.50
CA SER A 135 18.78 0.98 2.64
C SER A 135 17.28 0.77 2.41
N LEU A 136 16.82 -0.42 2.78
CA LEU A 136 15.41 -0.76 2.93
C LEU A 136 15.18 -1.21 4.37
N GLU A 137 14.04 -0.82 4.93
CA GLU A 137 13.59 -1.29 6.23
C GLU A 137 12.14 -1.76 6.14
N LEU A 138 11.91 -2.96 6.65
CA LEU A 138 10.60 -3.60 6.68
C LEU A 138 10.27 -3.94 8.14
N GLU A 139 9.16 -3.43 8.65
CA GLU A 139 8.66 -3.81 9.96
C GLU A 139 7.50 -4.79 9.81
N ILE A 140 7.80 -6.08 9.97
CA ILE A 140 6.83 -7.16 9.73
C ILE A 140 6.09 -7.47 11.04
N GLN A 141 4.78 -7.23 11.08
CA GLN A 141 3.94 -7.51 12.26
C GLN A 141 3.36 -8.92 12.24
N LEU A 142 3.00 -9.41 11.05
CA LEU A 142 2.45 -10.75 10.84
C LEU A 142 3.17 -11.38 9.67
N ALA A 143 3.47 -12.67 9.76
CA ALA A 143 4.05 -13.44 8.66
C ALA A 143 3.62 -14.91 8.77
N ALA A 144 3.17 -15.48 7.67
CA ALA A 144 2.76 -16.87 7.55
C ALA A 144 3.11 -17.42 6.15
N GLY A 145 3.20 -18.75 6.05
CA GLY A 145 3.50 -19.43 4.79
C GLY A 145 4.97 -19.31 4.36
N SER A 146 5.19 -19.47 3.05
CA SER A 146 6.50 -19.43 2.42
C SER A 146 6.42 -18.78 1.04
N GLY A 147 7.41 -17.96 0.71
CA GLY A 147 7.46 -17.20 -0.54
C GLY A 147 8.25 -15.89 -0.42
N HIS A 148 8.33 -15.14 -1.52
CA HIS A 148 9.01 -13.85 -1.53
C HIS A 148 8.31 -12.82 -0.63
N LEU A 149 9.12 -12.09 0.14
CA LEU A 149 8.72 -10.86 0.83
C LEU A 149 9.07 -9.65 -0.03
N LEU A 150 10.28 -9.67 -0.59
CA LEU A 150 10.84 -8.57 -1.36
C LEU A 150 11.83 -9.10 -2.41
N ALA A 151 11.91 -8.44 -3.56
CA ALA A 151 13.00 -8.66 -4.51
C ALA A 151 13.39 -7.37 -5.26
N LEU A 152 14.62 -7.33 -5.76
CA LEU A 152 15.16 -6.30 -6.64
C LEU A 152 15.59 -6.96 -7.94
N GLY A 153 15.20 -6.36 -9.07
CA GLY A 153 15.54 -6.87 -10.40
C GLY A 153 14.83 -6.12 -11.51
N THR A 154 14.59 -6.81 -12.62
CA THR A 154 13.75 -6.34 -13.74
C THR A 154 12.56 -7.28 -13.94
N PRO A 155 11.51 -6.90 -14.68
CA PRO A 155 10.38 -7.79 -14.95
C PRO A 155 10.80 -9.14 -15.60
N GLU A 156 11.86 -9.14 -16.41
CA GLU A 156 12.39 -10.32 -17.08
C GLU A 156 13.22 -11.21 -16.15
N ASN A 157 13.87 -10.60 -15.15
CA ASN A 157 14.64 -11.31 -14.14
C ASN A 157 14.48 -10.60 -12.78
N PRO A 158 13.40 -10.91 -12.03
CA PRO A 158 13.01 -10.17 -10.84
C PRO A 158 13.85 -10.46 -9.60
N SER A 159 14.67 -11.51 -9.62
CA SER A 159 15.36 -12.06 -8.44
C SER A 159 16.89 -11.85 -8.48
N TRP A 160 17.36 -10.64 -8.80
CA TRP A 160 18.80 -10.34 -8.70
C TRP A 160 19.25 -10.31 -7.23
N LEU A 161 18.40 -9.76 -6.37
CA LEU A 161 18.49 -9.88 -4.93
C LEU A 161 17.09 -10.15 -4.40
N SER A 162 16.92 -11.19 -3.59
CA SER A 162 15.61 -11.56 -3.04
C SER A 162 15.68 -11.85 -1.56
N LEU A 163 14.57 -11.55 -0.90
CA LEU A 163 14.32 -11.79 0.51
C LEU A 163 13.08 -12.69 0.60
N HIS A 164 13.29 -13.93 1.02
CA HIS A 164 12.27 -14.96 1.03
C HIS A 164 11.93 -15.41 2.45
N LEU A 165 10.65 -15.59 2.76
CA LEU A 165 10.20 -16.16 4.01
C LEU A 165 10.14 -17.70 3.88
N GLN A 166 10.89 -18.41 4.72
CA GLN A 166 10.86 -19.88 4.77
C GLN A 166 10.98 -20.34 6.22
N ASN A 167 10.02 -21.13 6.71
CA ASN A 167 10.06 -21.72 8.06
C ASN A 167 10.35 -20.69 9.17
N GLN A 168 9.68 -19.53 9.14
CA GLN A 168 9.88 -18.40 10.08
C GLN A 168 11.31 -17.82 10.07
N LYS A 169 12.06 -18.09 9.02
CA LYS A 169 13.35 -17.46 8.73
C LYS A 169 13.23 -16.62 7.48
N VAL A 170 14.02 -15.56 7.43
CA VAL A 170 14.20 -14.76 6.23
C VAL A 170 15.49 -15.19 5.57
N VAL A 171 15.41 -15.58 4.30
CA VAL A 171 16.53 -16.01 3.48
C VAL A 171 16.84 -14.90 2.47
N LEU A 172 18.02 -14.30 2.58
CA LEU A 172 18.58 -13.39 1.60
C LEU A 172 19.35 -14.18 0.55
N SER A 173 19.05 -13.98 -0.74
CA SER A 173 19.77 -14.65 -1.83
C SER A 173 20.02 -13.71 -3.00
N SER A 174 21.10 -13.91 -3.74
CA SER A 174 21.53 -13.05 -4.85
C SER A 174 21.63 -13.82 -6.18
N GLY A 175 20.60 -14.59 -6.54
CA GLY A 175 20.47 -15.36 -7.80
C GLY A 175 21.57 -16.41 -8.13
N SER A 176 22.73 -16.32 -7.47
CA SER A 176 23.91 -17.15 -7.60
C SER A 176 24.52 -17.27 -6.19
N GLY A 177 24.83 -18.51 -5.79
CA GLY A 177 25.41 -18.81 -4.47
C GLY A 177 24.41 -19.17 -3.38
N PRO A 178 24.90 -19.61 -2.21
CA PRO A 178 24.06 -19.97 -1.07
C PRO A 178 23.42 -18.71 -0.47
N GLY A 179 22.13 -18.82 -0.12
CA GLY A 179 21.45 -17.77 0.63
C GLY A 179 21.91 -17.71 2.09
N LEU A 180 21.70 -16.58 2.73
CA LEU A 180 21.91 -16.39 4.18
C LEU A 180 20.56 -16.32 4.88
N ASP A 181 20.40 -17.05 5.98
CA ASP A 181 19.16 -17.06 6.75
C ASP A 181 19.30 -16.32 8.10
N LEU A 182 18.26 -15.58 8.46
CA LEU A 182 18.11 -14.93 9.76
C LEU A 182 16.74 -15.27 10.34
N SER A 183 16.68 -15.67 11.61
CA SER A 183 15.40 -15.97 12.27
C SER A 183 14.56 -14.71 12.39
N LEU A 184 13.36 -14.70 11.79
CA LEU A 184 12.48 -13.53 11.79
C LEU A 184 11.91 -13.30 13.19
N VAL A 185 12.04 -12.08 13.68
CA VAL A 185 11.37 -11.60 14.89
C VAL A 185 10.32 -10.57 14.49
N LEU A 186 9.03 -10.88 14.72
CA LEU A 186 7.93 -9.98 14.39
C LEU A 186 7.98 -8.70 15.25
N GLY A 187 7.58 -7.57 14.66
CA GLY A 187 7.57 -6.25 15.32
C GLY A 187 8.96 -5.61 15.52
N LEU A 188 10.03 -6.24 15.05
CA LEU A 188 11.36 -5.63 14.97
C LEU A 188 11.70 -5.26 13.53
N PRO A 189 12.22 -4.05 13.26
CA PRO A 189 12.60 -3.65 11.91
C PRO A 189 13.68 -4.56 11.32
N LEU A 190 13.38 -5.11 10.15
CA LEU A 190 14.29 -5.86 9.32
C LEU A 190 14.94 -4.91 8.32
N GLN A 191 16.23 -4.65 8.51
CA GLN A 191 17.01 -3.75 7.68
C GLN A 191 17.82 -4.51 6.64
N LEU A 192 17.74 -4.06 5.40
CA LEU A 192 18.53 -4.52 4.27
C LEU A 192 19.37 -3.34 3.75
N LYS A 193 20.69 -3.39 3.97
CA LYS A 193 21.63 -2.36 3.53
C LYS A 193 22.51 -2.89 2.42
N LEU A 194 22.34 -2.34 1.23
CA LEU A 194 23.15 -2.62 0.06
C LEU A 194 24.33 -1.64 0.07
N ALA A 195 25.52 -2.19 -0.08
CA ALA A 195 26.75 -1.45 -0.34
C ALA A 195 27.40 -1.99 -1.63
N VAL A 196 28.46 -1.33 -2.08
CA VAL A 196 29.15 -1.66 -3.34
C VAL A 196 29.34 -3.16 -3.51
N SER A 197 29.92 -3.86 -2.52
CA SER A 197 30.29 -5.28 -2.63
C SER A 197 29.61 -6.22 -1.64
N SER A 198 28.61 -5.73 -0.91
CA SER A 198 27.97 -6.52 0.13
C SER A 198 26.54 -6.09 0.37
N VAL A 199 25.71 -7.04 0.78
CA VAL A 199 24.38 -6.78 1.31
C VAL A 199 24.36 -7.21 2.76
N VAL A 200 23.99 -6.30 3.65
CA VAL A 200 23.84 -6.57 5.08
C VAL A 200 22.36 -6.74 5.38
N LEU A 201 21.98 -7.90 5.90
CA LEU A 201 20.67 -8.15 6.48
C LEU A 201 20.80 -8.05 8.00
N SER A 202 20.02 -7.21 8.65
CA SER A 202 20.07 -7.07 10.11
C SER A 202 18.69 -6.93 10.72
N GLN A 203 18.52 -7.51 11.90
CA GLN A 203 17.32 -7.35 12.71
C GLN A 203 17.72 -7.27 14.19
N GLY A 204 17.58 -6.07 14.77
CA GLY A 204 18.09 -5.78 16.11
C GLY A 204 19.61 -6.05 16.22
N PRO A 205 20.07 -6.87 17.18
CA PRO A 205 21.50 -7.17 17.35
C PRO A 205 22.04 -8.22 16.35
N LYS A 206 21.17 -8.93 15.64
CA LYS A 206 21.57 -9.96 14.67
C LYS A 206 21.89 -9.30 13.33
N LYS A 207 23.00 -9.69 12.72
CA LYS A 207 23.35 -9.28 11.35
C LYS A 207 23.98 -10.43 10.60
N GLU A 208 23.68 -10.50 9.31
CA GLU A 208 24.29 -11.37 8.33
C GLU A 208 24.80 -10.53 7.16
N ILE A 209 25.94 -10.90 6.60
CA ILE A 209 26.58 -10.15 5.52
C ILE A 209 26.78 -11.07 4.33
N LEU A 210 26.02 -10.82 3.26
CA LEU A 210 26.18 -11.47 1.97
C LEU A 210 27.22 -10.71 1.16
N ALA A 211 28.39 -11.32 0.95
CA ALA A 211 29.36 -10.81 0.00
C ALA A 211 28.84 -11.06 -1.43
N LEU A 212 28.80 -10.01 -2.25
CA LEU A 212 28.39 -10.13 -3.64
C LEU A 212 29.62 -10.39 -4.51
N PRO A 213 29.59 -11.37 -5.44
CA PRO A 213 30.72 -11.64 -6.32
C PRO A 213 30.99 -10.46 -7.25
N SER A 214 32.26 -10.15 -7.49
CA SER A 214 32.71 -9.04 -8.34
C SER A 214 32.12 -9.07 -9.76
N VAL A 215 31.80 -10.27 -10.25
CA VAL A 215 31.14 -10.53 -11.53
C VAL A 215 29.62 -10.44 -11.32
N GLY A 216 29.05 -9.24 -11.51
CA GLY A 216 27.60 -8.98 -11.34
C GLY A 216 27.26 -7.80 -10.44
N LEU A 217 28.25 -7.27 -9.71
CA LEU A 217 28.13 -6.07 -8.88
C LEU A 217 27.63 -4.85 -9.67
N GLY A 218 28.24 -4.59 -10.82
CA GLY A 218 27.84 -3.49 -11.71
C GLY A 218 26.38 -3.61 -12.12
N SER A 219 25.89 -4.84 -12.31
CA SER A 219 24.49 -5.11 -12.64
C SER A 219 23.57 -4.62 -11.53
N LEU A 220 23.74 -5.06 -10.28
CA LEU A 220 22.84 -4.71 -9.17
C LEU A 220 22.80 -3.19 -8.91
N LEU A 221 23.96 -2.53 -8.92
CA LEU A 221 24.03 -1.07 -8.74
C LEU A 221 23.35 -0.32 -9.88
N ASN A 222 23.47 -0.85 -11.11
CA ASN A 222 22.84 -0.27 -12.30
C ASN A 222 21.32 -0.39 -12.30
N LEU A 223 20.69 -1.14 -11.38
CA LEU A 223 19.24 -1.23 -11.28
C LEU A 223 18.58 0.14 -11.08
N TRP A 224 19.20 1.05 -10.31
CA TRP A 224 18.64 2.38 -10.07
C TRP A 224 18.66 3.30 -11.29
N VAL A 225 19.60 3.08 -12.21
CA VAL A 225 19.66 3.82 -13.48
C VAL A 225 18.94 3.10 -14.62
N HIS A 226 18.53 1.84 -14.43
CA HIS A 226 17.82 1.07 -15.44
C HIS A 226 16.33 1.50 -15.51
N PRO A 227 15.77 1.77 -16.71
CA PRO A 227 14.34 2.10 -16.89
C PRO A 227 13.34 1.05 -16.36
N GLN A 228 13.79 -0.20 -16.28
CA GLN A 228 13.03 -1.35 -15.84
C GLN A 228 13.49 -1.85 -14.47
N GLY A 229 14.31 -1.07 -13.74
CA GLY A 229 14.64 -1.39 -12.36
C GLY A 229 13.38 -1.36 -11.50
N ARG A 230 13.11 -2.47 -10.80
CA ARG A 230 11.92 -2.65 -9.97
C ARG A 230 12.29 -3.14 -8.58
N LEU A 231 11.53 -2.64 -7.60
CA LEU A 231 11.37 -3.22 -6.28
C LEU A 231 10.04 -3.99 -6.27
N PHE A 232 10.12 -5.31 -6.13
CA PHE A 232 8.97 -6.19 -5.99
C PHE A 232 8.71 -6.47 -4.50
N LEU A 233 7.44 -6.53 -4.12
CA LEU A 233 6.97 -6.88 -2.79
C LEU A 233 5.94 -7.99 -2.91
N GLY A 234 6.04 -9.01 -2.06
CA GLY A 234 5.20 -10.20 -2.14
C GLY A 234 5.62 -11.15 -3.26
N ALA A 235 4.64 -11.83 -3.86
CA ALA A 235 4.87 -12.82 -4.91
C ALA A 235 5.50 -12.20 -6.17
N LEU A 236 6.33 -12.95 -6.86
CA LEU A 236 6.86 -12.54 -8.17
C LEU A 236 5.89 -12.92 -9.30
N PRO A 237 5.99 -12.27 -10.48
CA PRO A 237 5.15 -12.62 -11.62
C PRO A 237 5.25 -14.12 -11.97
N GLY A 238 4.12 -14.82 -11.94
CA GLY A 238 4.04 -16.27 -12.21
C GLY A 238 4.43 -17.18 -11.04
N GLU A 239 4.77 -16.63 -9.87
CA GLU A 239 5.09 -17.40 -8.67
C GLU A 239 3.82 -17.82 -7.92
N THR A 240 3.71 -19.10 -7.58
CA THR A 240 2.69 -19.60 -6.64
C THR A 240 3.21 -19.49 -5.20
N SER A 241 3.15 -18.28 -4.65
CA SER A 241 3.56 -18.00 -3.27
C SER A 241 2.43 -18.25 -2.28
N SER A 242 2.76 -18.89 -1.15
CA SER A 242 1.87 -19.05 0.00
C SER A 242 2.12 -18.01 1.09
N ALA A 243 3.11 -17.14 0.91
CA ALA A 243 3.49 -16.14 1.89
C ALA A 243 2.37 -15.12 2.05
N SER A 244 1.99 -14.87 3.30
CA SER A 244 1.14 -13.76 3.69
C SER A 244 1.79 -13.00 4.82
N PHE A 245 1.78 -11.69 4.74
CA PHE A 245 2.42 -10.85 5.75
C PHE A 245 1.79 -9.46 5.84
N CYS A 246 1.93 -8.87 7.02
CA CYS A 246 1.56 -7.49 7.30
C CYS A 246 2.83 -6.69 7.60
N LEU A 247 2.98 -5.55 6.94
CA LEU A 247 4.00 -4.56 7.24
C LEU A 247 3.38 -3.41 8.03
N ASP A 248 3.97 -3.02 9.17
CA ASP A 248 3.63 -1.73 9.79
C ASP A 248 4.16 -0.56 8.94
N SER A 249 5.40 -0.75 8.48
CA SER A 249 6.18 0.24 7.77
C SER A 249 7.08 -0.41 6.71
N LEU A 250 7.23 0.31 5.60
CA LEU A 250 8.17 0.03 4.53
C LEU A 250 8.90 1.33 4.20
N LEU A 251 10.20 1.36 4.47
CA LEU A 251 11.05 2.54 4.30
C LEU A 251 12.13 2.23 3.27
N ALA A 252 12.38 3.19 2.39
CA ALA A 252 13.56 3.25 1.53
C ALA A 252 14.32 4.52 1.87
N GLN A 253 15.60 4.44 2.24
CA GLN A 253 16.40 5.60 2.68
C GLN A 253 15.66 6.47 3.71
N ASP A 254 15.11 5.83 4.74
CA ASP A 254 14.35 6.49 5.82
C ASP A 254 13.05 7.22 5.38
N GLN A 255 12.64 7.07 4.12
CA GLN A 255 11.38 7.59 3.61
C GLN A 255 10.35 6.46 3.45
N ARG A 256 9.15 6.67 4.01
CA ARG A 256 8.04 5.71 3.91
C ARG A 256 7.54 5.63 2.46
N LEU A 257 7.49 4.41 1.93
CA LEU A 257 6.89 4.15 0.63
C LEU A 257 5.37 4.07 0.76
N ASP A 258 4.69 4.79 -0.13
CA ASP A 258 3.23 4.82 -0.20
C ASP A 258 2.75 3.76 -1.19
N MET A 259 2.05 2.73 -0.68
CA MET A 259 1.58 1.60 -1.48
C MET A 259 0.55 2.01 -2.54
N ASP A 260 -0.15 3.12 -2.36
CA ASP A 260 -1.08 3.66 -3.36
C ASP A 260 -0.36 4.33 -4.54
N ARG A 261 0.96 4.53 -4.43
CA ARG A 261 1.83 5.04 -5.50
C ARG A 261 2.67 3.95 -6.17
N ALA A 262 2.43 2.68 -5.84
CA ALA A 262 3.06 1.57 -6.54
C ALA A 262 2.80 1.66 -8.05
N LEU A 263 3.80 1.29 -8.85
CA LEU A 263 3.71 1.22 -10.31
C LEU A 263 2.64 0.21 -10.75
N SER A 264 2.59 -0.92 -10.05
CA SER A 264 1.62 -1.99 -10.26
C SER A 264 1.33 -2.68 -8.93
N ARG A 265 0.10 -3.18 -8.75
CA ARG A 265 -0.35 -3.81 -7.51
C ARG A 265 -1.51 -4.76 -7.77
N SER A 266 -1.49 -5.91 -7.10
CA SER A 266 -2.64 -6.82 -7.03
C SER A 266 -3.82 -6.16 -6.33
N GLN A 267 -5.03 -6.35 -6.87
CA GLN A 267 -6.25 -5.73 -6.33
C GLN A 267 -6.53 -6.12 -4.87
N ASP A 268 -6.05 -7.29 -4.44
CA ASP A 268 -6.32 -7.85 -3.12
C ASP A 268 -5.34 -7.37 -2.02
N VAL A 269 -4.30 -6.58 -2.36
CA VAL A 269 -3.41 -5.95 -1.36
C VAL A 269 -4.18 -4.89 -0.59
N TRP A 270 -4.05 -4.85 0.74
CA TRP A 270 -4.62 -3.80 1.57
C TRP A 270 -3.52 -2.78 1.87
N THR A 271 -3.73 -1.52 1.46
CA THR A 271 -2.63 -0.54 1.40
C THR A 271 -2.42 0.22 2.69
N HIS A 272 -3.42 0.25 3.57
CA HIS A 272 -3.40 1.01 4.81
C HIS A 272 -4.01 0.28 5.99
N SER A 273 -4.37 -0.99 5.81
CA SER A 273 -4.91 -1.85 6.84
C SER A 273 -4.28 -3.26 6.84
N CYS A 274 -4.23 -3.86 8.02
CA CYS A 274 -3.90 -5.26 8.23
C CYS A 274 -4.95 -5.95 9.10
N PRO A 275 -5.16 -7.25 8.93
CA PRO A 275 -5.99 -8.01 9.87
C PRO A 275 -5.30 -8.07 11.24
N GLN A 276 -6.09 -8.06 12.32
CA GLN A 276 -5.54 -8.16 13.69
C GLN A 276 -4.98 -9.54 14.02
N SER A 277 -5.47 -10.59 13.36
CA SER A 277 -4.94 -11.94 13.45
C SER A 277 -4.63 -12.45 12.05
N SER A 278 -3.65 -13.35 11.93
CA SER A 278 -3.49 -14.16 10.72
C SER A 278 -4.67 -15.14 10.67
N GLY A 279 -5.85 -14.63 10.30
CA GLY A 279 -7.06 -15.41 10.28
C GLY A 279 -6.85 -16.66 9.45
N ASN A 280 -6.93 -17.83 10.09
CA ASN A 280 -7.25 -19.05 9.38
C ASN A 280 -8.57 -18.77 8.67
N GLY A 281 -8.56 -18.77 7.34
CA GLY A 281 -9.73 -18.55 6.52
C GLY A 281 -10.86 -19.47 6.99
N THR A 282 -11.79 -18.89 7.72
CA THR A 282 -13.14 -19.42 7.87
C THR A 282 -14.04 -18.23 7.61
N ASP A 283 -14.67 -18.28 6.45
CA ASP A 283 -15.88 -17.52 6.12
C ASP A 283 -16.77 -17.46 7.35
N THR A 284 -16.84 -16.29 7.96
CA THR A 284 -18.06 -15.87 8.64
C THR A 284 -18.57 -14.67 7.88
N THR A 285 -19.19 -14.99 6.76
CA THR A 285 -20.13 -14.15 6.05
C THR A 285 -21.23 -13.71 6.99
N HIS A 286 -21.34 -12.41 7.23
CA HIS A 286 -22.55 -11.76 7.72
C HIS A 286 -22.77 -10.46 6.96
#